data_AF-A0A936QU27-F1
#
_entry.id   AF-A0A936QU27-F1
#
_cell.length_a   1.000
_cell.length_b   1.000
_cell.length_c   1.000
_cell.angle_alpha   90.00
_cell.angle_beta   90.00
_cell.angle_gamma   90.00
#
_symmetry.space_group_name_H-M   'P 1'
#
loop_
_entity.id
_entity.type
_entity.pdbx_description
1 polymer ?
#
loop_
_entity_poly.entity_id
_entity_poly.type
_entity_poly.pdbx_seq_one_letter_code
_entity_poly.pdbx_strand_id
1 'polypeptide(L)'
;MDASTWSISWLSTGSNSNNSAINAVATDGTKVFALGVHKGSPYTFRTSTNATTIGLSTISSSLSADILALSTGGALNWAQAVSNPGSDQINALGLAVSASALYISGSSHNNSVFPGNTVLALALNPHDYGYVARLNKTTGETVWTRAFYGTNNHVQVGRALATDDQGNLILAGSFQQYLYYPPGLVFSGGDDLEVFLAKISTQGKVKWLISPPGEGDDMPNGVAVDGSGGVYIAGSYTKDITFNTAFTDHSSQNLFTARLSDLDYQVGTFHDPSAFLPFDTICANNGTINLSTKLFPARSGTGINVESSSGISSNGANGPSGGLGQAPGGVAVFDDPGDQLVIDLGEIIPVGEKVIIRWKSAGGTGVLNVQGALIGVGPFTDLGNISTTSTTMVLSGVTATAPMRFVKLKRVGGSTFHVDGTYYNFGSDPEGVWSGPGVSGNILNLSGQSGDLAIIYTAGGQNTTHSIFITSPPIGGTLIGGNVCPGSPFTATLTGQSAGAVYWSTSINNGGTWQSQGPLGGSFTIPSITQTTLLKAQVNDPPCPAGTVMWRP
;
A
#
# COMPACT_ATOMS: atom_id res chain seq x y z
N MET A 1 9.65 -23.07 -36.62
CA MET A 1 9.85 -21.77 -35.95
C MET A 1 11.28 -21.36 -36.23
N ASP A 2 11.46 -20.26 -36.94
CA ASP A 2 12.77 -19.80 -37.38
C ASP A 2 13.55 -19.21 -36.19
N ALA A 3 14.74 -19.75 -35.94
CA ALA A 3 15.66 -19.28 -34.89
C ALA A 3 16.14 -17.83 -35.12
N SER A 4 15.81 -17.21 -36.26
CA SER A 4 16.11 -15.82 -36.59
C SER A 4 15.33 -14.76 -35.79
N THR A 5 14.31 -15.14 -35.03
CA THR A 5 13.43 -14.21 -34.28
C THR A 5 13.82 -13.98 -32.83
N TRP A 6 14.83 -14.69 -32.32
CA TRP A 6 15.27 -14.59 -30.93
C TRP A 6 16.79 -14.47 -30.87
N SER A 7 17.30 -13.57 -30.02
CA SER A 7 18.73 -13.47 -29.73
C SER A 7 18.95 -13.48 -28.21
N ILE A 8 20.02 -14.13 -27.77
CA ILE A 8 20.42 -14.12 -26.36
C ILE A 8 21.22 -12.84 -26.13
N SER A 9 20.65 -11.90 -25.37
CA SER A 9 21.31 -10.62 -25.08
C SER A 9 22.47 -10.75 -24.09
N TRP A 10 22.39 -11.67 -23.13
CA TRP A 10 23.46 -11.98 -22.18
C TRP A 10 23.23 -13.34 -21.51
N LEU A 11 24.30 -13.91 -20.97
CA LEU A 11 24.29 -15.11 -20.13
C LEU A 11 24.96 -14.80 -18.80
N SER A 12 24.39 -15.31 -17.72
CA SER A 12 25.03 -15.31 -16.41
C SER A 12 25.03 -16.70 -15.81
N THR A 13 26.16 -17.10 -15.25
CA THR A 13 26.38 -18.45 -14.70
C THR A 13 27.14 -18.37 -13.39
N GLY A 14 26.85 -19.29 -12.48
CA GLY A 14 27.61 -19.50 -11.26
C GLY A 14 28.17 -20.90 -11.20
N SER A 15 29.35 -21.05 -10.59
CA SER A 15 29.98 -22.35 -10.40
C SER A 15 30.60 -22.50 -9.01
N ASN A 16 30.52 -23.72 -8.49
CA ASN A 16 31.26 -24.23 -7.35
C ASN A 16 31.47 -25.75 -7.54
N SER A 17 32.09 -26.40 -6.57
CA SER A 17 32.37 -27.84 -6.60
C SER A 17 31.25 -28.70 -5.98
N ASN A 18 30.06 -28.15 -5.76
CA ASN A 18 28.97 -28.82 -5.04
C ASN A 18 27.60 -28.47 -5.65
N ASN A 19 26.52 -28.99 -5.07
CA ASN A 19 25.16 -28.75 -5.55
C ASN A 19 24.78 -27.26 -5.42
N SER A 20 24.39 -26.66 -6.54
CA SER A 20 23.83 -25.31 -6.59
C SER A 20 22.73 -25.26 -7.65
N ALA A 21 21.68 -24.50 -7.39
CA ALA A 21 20.55 -24.33 -8.30
C ALA A 21 19.94 -22.94 -8.15
N ILE A 22 19.52 -22.34 -9.26
CA ILE A 22 18.59 -21.20 -9.25
C ILE A 22 17.19 -21.78 -9.42
N ASN A 23 16.32 -21.50 -8.46
CA ASN A 23 14.96 -22.06 -8.40
C ASN A 23 13.92 -21.06 -8.91
N ALA A 24 14.16 -19.75 -8.76
CA ALA A 24 13.20 -18.73 -9.16
C ALA A 24 13.87 -17.47 -9.73
N VAL A 25 13.14 -16.79 -10.60
CA VAL A 25 13.54 -15.52 -11.23
C VAL A 25 12.36 -14.55 -11.22
N ALA A 26 12.63 -13.26 -11.01
CA ALA A 26 11.65 -12.19 -11.05
C ALA A 26 12.27 -10.92 -11.64
N THR A 27 11.46 -10.01 -12.19
CA THR A 27 11.94 -8.74 -12.76
C THR A 27 10.93 -7.63 -12.51
N ASP A 28 11.43 -6.41 -12.31
CA ASP A 28 10.64 -5.18 -12.22
C ASP A 28 10.85 -4.25 -13.43
N GLY A 29 11.51 -4.74 -14.48
CA GLY A 29 11.89 -3.97 -15.66
C GLY A 29 13.17 -3.12 -15.50
N THR A 30 13.67 -2.93 -14.28
CA THR A 30 14.93 -2.22 -13.99
C THR A 30 16.06 -3.16 -13.57
N LYS A 31 15.71 -4.29 -12.95
CA LYS A 31 16.61 -5.35 -12.49
C LYS A 31 15.97 -6.72 -12.66
N VAL A 32 16.83 -7.73 -12.79
CA VAL A 32 16.46 -9.15 -12.71
C VAL A 32 16.92 -9.70 -11.37
N PHE A 33 16.03 -10.33 -10.63
CA PHE A 33 16.31 -10.99 -9.36
C PHE A 33 16.30 -12.49 -9.56
N ALA A 34 17.22 -13.19 -8.91
CA ALA A 34 17.25 -14.64 -8.89
C ALA A 34 17.37 -15.15 -7.46
N LEU A 35 16.68 -16.25 -7.17
CA LEU A 35 16.70 -16.94 -5.89
C LEU A 35 17.11 -18.39 -6.13
N GLY A 36 18.02 -18.88 -5.30
CA GLY A 36 18.53 -20.24 -5.42
C GLY A 36 19.16 -20.74 -4.15
N VAL A 37 19.86 -21.85 -4.27
CA VAL A 37 20.66 -22.45 -3.20
C VAL A 37 22.06 -22.76 -3.71
N HIS A 38 23.05 -22.64 -2.83
CA HIS A 38 24.41 -23.17 -3.05
C HIS A 38 24.89 -23.96 -1.84
N LYS A 39 25.72 -24.98 -2.08
CA LYS A 39 26.46 -25.70 -1.04
C LYS A 39 27.95 -25.38 -1.12
N GLY A 40 28.55 -25.05 0.03
CA GLY A 40 30.00 -24.89 0.15
C GLY A 40 30.57 -23.62 -0.51
N SER A 41 31.83 -23.34 -0.17
CA SER A 41 32.56 -22.13 -0.56
C SER A 41 33.86 -22.51 -1.29
N PRO A 42 34.35 -21.70 -2.25
CA PRO A 42 33.77 -20.45 -2.78
C PRO A 42 32.77 -20.71 -3.93
N TYR A 43 31.72 -19.88 -3.99
CA TYR A 43 30.84 -19.77 -5.16
C TYR A 43 31.31 -18.61 -6.03
N THR A 44 31.43 -18.80 -7.34
CA THR A 44 31.86 -17.77 -8.30
C THR A 44 30.79 -17.50 -9.32
N PHE A 45 30.43 -16.23 -9.51
CA PHE A 45 29.52 -15.80 -10.57
C PHE A 45 30.28 -15.20 -11.76
N ARG A 46 29.77 -15.38 -12.97
CA ARG A 46 30.33 -14.83 -14.22
C ARG A 46 29.20 -14.42 -15.14
N THR A 47 29.35 -13.26 -15.77
CA THR A 47 28.40 -12.77 -16.78
C THR A 47 29.13 -12.62 -18.11
N SER A 48 28.41 -12.78 -19.22
CA SER A 48 28.96 -12.60 -20.57
C SER A 48 29.36 -11.15 -20.86
N THR A 49 28.90 -10.20 -20.04
CA THR A 49 29.12 -8.76 -20.20
C THR A 49 30.12 -8.19 -19.19
N ASN A 50 30.43 -8.92 -18.10
CA ASN A 50 31.45 -8.58 -17.11
C ASN A 50 31.87 -9.83 -16.31
N ALA A 51 33.17 -10.14 -16.30
CA ALA A 51 33.71 -11.25 -15.51
C ALA A 51 34.00 -10.81 -14.05
N THR A 52 32.96 -10.52 -13.27
CA THR A 52 33.12 -10.16 -11.86
C THR A 52 33.02 -11.41 -10.99
N THR A 53 34.16 -11.86 -10.42
CA THR A 53 34.16 -12.94 -9.42
C THR A 53 33.73 -12.38 -8.07
N ILE A 54 32.50 -12.66 -7.65
CA ILE A 54 32.10 -12.48 -6.25
C ILE A 54 32.25 -13.83 -5.55
N GLY A 55 33.16 -13.90 -4.58
CA GLY A 55 33.14 -14.98 -3.59
C GLY A 55 32.11 -14.66 -2.54
N LEU A 56 30.96 -15.32 -2.56
CA LEU A 56 30.07 -15.33 -1.40
C LEU A 56 30.77 -16.19 -0.32
N SER A 57 31.36 -15.54 0.67
CA SER A 57 31.91 -16.23 1.84
C SER A 57 30.75 -16.63 2.75
N THR A 58 30.11 -17.77 2.49
CA THR A 58 29.25 -18.37 3.50
C THR A 58 30.10 -18.96 4.61
N ILE A 59 29.64 -18.77 5.85
CA ILE A 59 30.35 -19.06 7.10
C ILE A 59 30.30 -20.57 7.43
N SER A 60 29.84 -21.42 6.51
CA SER A 60 29.65 -22.85 6.79
C SER A 60 29.74 -23.73 5.54
N SER A 61 30.01 -25.01 5.76
CA SER A 61 29.95 -26.07 4.73
C SER A 61 28.53 -26.49 4.32
N SER A 62 27.50 -25.90 4.93
CA SER A 62 26.09 -26.25 4.74
C SER A 62 25.45 -25.51 3.56
N LEU A 63 24.28 -25.97 3.11
CA LEU A 63 23.50 -25.34 2.03
C LEU A 63 23.04 -23.93 2.47
N SER A 64 23.05 -22.92 1.60
CA SER A 64 22.56 -21.55 1.89
C SER A 64 21.68 -21.06 0.75
N ALA A 65 20.73 -20.15 1.04
CA ALA A 65 19.90 -19.54 0.01
C ALA A 65 20.56 -18.28 -0.53
N ASP A 66 20.64 -18.14 -1.86
CA ASP A 66 21.23 -16.99 -2.53
C ASP A 66 20.18 -16.09 -3.13
N ILE A 67 20.37 -14.78 -2.94
CA ILE A 67 19.59 -13.75 -3.59
C ILE A 67 20.53 -12.92 -4.45
N LEU A 68 20.28 -12.89 -5.76
CA LEU A 68 21.05 -12.12 -6.72
C LEU A 68 20.19 -11.00 -7.30
N ALA A 69 20.77 -9.82 -7.49
CA ALA A 69 20.21 -8.78 -8.32
C ALA A 69 21.15 -8.43 -9.47
N LEU A 70 20.64 -8.54 -10.68
CA LEU A 70 21.33 -8.28 -11.94
C LEU A 70 20.69 -7.06 -12.61
N SER A 71 21.48 -6.31 -13.37
CA SER A 71 20.96 -5.31 -14.27
C SER A 71 20.23 -6.00 -15.43
N THR A 72 19.38 -5.26 -16.14
CA THR A 72 18.77 -5.77 -17.38
C THR A 72 19.78 -6.11 -18.48
N GLY A 73 21.03 -5.64 -18.36
CA GLY A 73 22.17 -6.03 -19.19
C GLY A 73 23.01 -7.19 -18.64
N GLY A 74 22.53 -7.86 -17.58
CA GLY A 74 23.13 -9.07 -17.02
C GLY A 74 24.31 -8.83 -16.07
N ALA A 75 24.63 -7.58 -15.71
CA ALA A 75 25.70 -7.29 -14.76
C ALA A 75 25.22 -7.46 -13.31
N LEU A 76 25.99 -8.13 -12.46
CA LEU A 76 25.64 -8.32 -11.05
C LEU A 76 25.72 -6.98 -10.29
N ASN A 77 24.59 -6.55 -9.73
CA ASN A 77 24.49 -5.35 -8.88
C ASN A 77 24.85 -5.67 -7.43
N TRP A 78 24.22 -6.71 -6.87
CA TRP A 78 24.49 -7.18 -5.51
C TRP A 78 24.12 -8.65 -5.37
N ALA A 79 24.71 -9.30 -4.37
CA ALA A 79 24.40 -10.67 -3.97
C ALA A 79 24.30 -10.74 -2.43
N GLN A 80 23.34 -11.49 -1.93
CA GLN A 80 23.08 -11.70 -0.51
C GLN A 80 22.80 -13.18 -0.26
N ALA A 81 22.92 -13.62 0.99
CA ALA A 81 22.62 -15.00 1.37
C ALA A 81 21.83 -15.09 2.68
N VAL A 82 21.00 -16.13 2.79
CA VAL A 82 20.45 -16.62 4.05
C VAL A 82 21.22 -17.87 4.44
N SER A 83 21.85 -17.86 5.62
CA SER A 83 22.60 -19.01 6.12
C SER A 83 21.68 -20.13 6.60
N ASN A 84 22.09 -21.40 6.47
CA ASN A 84 21.42 -22.55 7.11
C ASN A 84 22.38 -23.30 8.05
N PRO A 85 22.57 -22.87 9.30
CA PRO A 85 23.50 -23.55 10.19
C PRO A 85 23.00 -24.98 10.49
N GLY A 86 23.90 -25.96 10.49
CA GLY A 86 23.63 -27.29 11.04
C GLY A 86 22.72 -28.22 10.22
N SER A 87 22.17 -27.78 9.08
CA SER A 87 21.31 -28.60 8.22
C SER A 87 21.65 -28.44 6.73
N ASP A 88 21.52 -29.54 5.98
CA ASP A 88 21.60 -29.54 4.52
C ASP A 88 20.23 -29.28 3.85
N GLN A 89 19.15 -29.16 4.64
CA GLN A 89 17.79 -28.93 4.15
C GLN A 89 17.43 -27.44 4.30
N ILE A 90 17.66 -26.66 3.24
CA ILE A 90 17.10 -25.31 3.05
C ILE A 90 16.37 -25.30 1.71
N ASN A 91 15.19 -24.69 1.69
CA ASN A 91 14.44 -24.45 0.47
C ASN A 91 14.47 -22.94 0.21
N ALA A 92 14.74 -22.55 -1.04
CA ALA A 92 14.67 -21.16 -1.51
C ALA A 92 13.87 -21.19 -2.81
N LEU A 93 12.55 -21.10 -2.69
CA LEU A 93 11.62 -21.50 -3.77
C LEU A 93 10.78 -20.33 -4.28
N GLY A 94 10.27 -19.49 -3.38
CA GLY A 94 9.41 -18.38 -3.75
C GLY A 94 10.19 -17.09 -3.90
N LEU A 95 10.03 -16.40 -5.03
CA LEU A 95 10.59 -15.08 -5.30
C LEU A 95 9.50 -14.21 -5.94
N ALA A 96 9.23 -13.04 -5.37
CA ALA A 96 8.34 -12.06 -5.97
C ALA A 96 8.90 -10.65 -5.81
N VAL A 97 8.64 -9.79 -6.79
CA VAL A 97 9.08 -8.40 -6.77
C VAL A 97 7.89 -7.48 -7.00
N SER A 98 7.73 -6.47 -6.15
CA SER A 98 6.78 -5.39 -6.34
C SER A 98 7.52 -4.09 -6.73
N ALA A 99 6.75 -3.02 -6.96
CA ALA A 99 7.31 -1.69 -7.17
C ALA A 99 8.27 -1.28 -6.03
N SER A 100 7.95 -1.62 -4.77
CA SER A 100 8.65 -1.14 -3.58
C SER A 100 9.54 -2.17 -2.87
N ALA A 101 9.44 -3.46 -3.19
CA ALA A 101 10.06 -4.50 -2.39
C ALA A 101 10.44 -5.75 -3.19
N LEU A 102 11.36 -6.53 -2.62
CA LEU A 102 11.65 -7.90 -3.03
C LEU A 102 11.21 -8.85 -1.90
N TYR A 103 10.59 -9.96 -2.24
CA TYR A 103 10.13 -10.96 -1.29
C TYR A 103 10.72 -12.32 -1.63
N ILE A 104 11.16 -13.05 -0.60
CA ILE A 104 11.64 -14.42 -0.72
C ILE A 104 10.91 -15.33 0.25
N SER A 105 10.72 -16.59 -0.12
CA SER A 105 10.18 -17.62 0.77
C SER A 105 10.84 -18.97 0.59
N GLY A 106 10.69 -19.80 1.61
CA GLY A 106 11.27 -21.12 1.62
C GLY A 106 11.13 -21.81 2.96
N SER A 107 12.10 -22.64 3.30
CA SER A 107 12.29 -23.20 4.64
C SER A 107 13.74 -23.05 5.05
N SER A 108 14.01 -22.85 6.34
CA SER A 108 15.35 -22.65 6.90
C SER A 108 15.42 -23.24 8.31
N HIS A 109 16.63 -23.46 8.80
CA HIS A 109 16.91 -23.99 10.12
C HIS A 109 16.87 -22.91 11.21
N ASN A 110 16.69 -23.30 12.47
CA ASN A 110 16.81 -22.36 13.58
C ASN A 110 18.16 -21.61 13.54
N ASN A 111 18.15 -20.37 14.04
CA ASN A 111 19.32 -19.49 14.04
C ASN A 111 19.85 -19.11 12.65
N SER A 112 19.09 -19.33 11.57
CA SER A 112 19.43 -18.81 10.26
C SER A 112 19.59 -17.27 10.30
N VAL A 113 20.68 -16.80 9.71
CA VAL A 113 21.03 -15.38 9.57
C VAL A 113 20.60 -14.92 8.18
N PHE A 114 19.71 -13.92 8.16
CA PHE A 114 19.25 -13.24 6.95
C PHE A 114 20.13 -12.03 6.63
N PRO A 115 20.09 -11.51 5.38
CA PRO A 115 20.88 -10.36 4.95
C PRO A 115 20.76 -9.15 5.91
N GLY A 116 21.88 -8.51 6.24
CA GLY A 116 21.92 -7.47 7.28
C GLY A 116 22.10 -8.01 8.70
N ASN A 117 22.54 -9.26 8.86
CA ASN A 117 22.74 -9.94 10.14
C ASN A 117 21.45 -10.10 10.97
N THR A 118 20.29 -10.20 10.31
CA THR A 118 19.01 -10.40 10.98
C THR A 118 18.85 -11.87 11.37
N VAL A 119 18.71 -12.14 12.67
CA VAL A 119 18.40 -13.48 13.20
C VAL A 119 16.96 -13.48 13.70
N LEU A 120 16.18 -14.48 13.28
CA LEU A 120 14.81 -14.62 13.72
C LEU A 120 14.75 -15.41 15.04
N ALA A 121 14.34 -14.75 16.13
CA ALA A 121 14.12 -15.39 17.42
C ALA A 121 12.71 -16.00 17.47
N LEU A 122 12.63 -17.33 17.51
CA LEU A 122 11.36 -18.06 17.58
C LEU A 122 11.15 -18.63 18.98
N ALA A 123 10.03 -18.26 19.62
CA ALA A 123 9.73 -18.63 21.02
C ALA A 123 9.65 -20.14 21.26
N LEU A 124 9.26 -20.92 20.26
CA LEU A 124 9.13 -22.37 20.34
C LEU A 124 10.39 -23.12 19.88
N ASN A 125 11.43 -22.41 19.45
CA ASN A 125 12.70 -22.97 18.94
C ASN A 125 12.51 -24.20 18.03
N PRO A 126 11.68 -24.11 16.97
CA PRO A 126 11.48 -25.23 16.05
C PRO A 126 12.81 -25.58 15.36
N HIS A 127 13.02 -26.85 14.99
CA HIS A 127 14.28 -27.25 14.35
C HIS A 127 14.42 -26.61 12.95
N ASP A 128 13.43 -26.78 12.06
CA ASP A 128 13.30 -25.96 10.86
C ASP A 128 11.95 -25.23 10.86
N TYR A 129 11.85 -24.21 10.03
CA TYR A 129 10.65 -23.42 9.83
C TYR A 129 10.55 -22.98 8.39
N GLY A 130 9.32 -22.81 7.93
CA GLY A 130 9.05 -22.09 6.71
C GLY A 130 9.14 -20.58 6.95
N TYR A 131 9.62 -19.83 5.97
CA TYR A 131 9.78 -18.38 6.11
C TYR A 131 9.25 -17.61 4.90
N VAL A 132 8.98 -16.35 5.18
CA VAL A 132 8.86 -15.27 4.19
C VAL A 132 9.67 -14.07 4.69
N ALA A 133 10.45 -13.46 3.80
CA ALA A 133 11.22 -12.26 4.11
C ALA A 133 10.96 -11.16 3.08
N ARG A 134 10.84 -9.92 3.57
CA ARG A 134 10.87 -8.71 2.76
C ARG A 134 12.25 -8.12 2.79
N LEU A 135 12.83 -7.90 1.62
CA LEU A 135 14.14 -7.31 1.43
C LEU A 135 14.02 -5.92 0.79
N ASN A 136 14.99 -5.07 1.10
CA ASN A 136 15.21 -3.84 0.36
C ASN A 136 15.72 -4.19 -1.04
N LYS A 137 14.97 -3.85 -2.09
CA LYS A 137 15.30 -4.21 -3.47
C LYS A 137 16.61 -3.57 -3.99
N THR A 138 17.06 -2.49 -3.35
CA THR A 138 18.28 -1.78 -3.73
C THR A 138 19.53 -2.37 -3.07
N THR A 139 19.46 -2.75 -1.79
CA THR A 139 20.63 -3.24 -1.03
C THR A 139 20.63 -4.75 -0.81
N GLY A 140 19.46 -5.39 -0.93
CA GLY A 140 19.23 -6.79 -0.57
C GLY A 140 19.13 -7.04 0.94
N GLU A 141 19.21 -6.01 1.77
CA GLU A 141 19.11 -6.14 3.23
C GLU A 141 17.69 -6.47 3.69
N THR A 142 17.60 -7.20 4.80
CA THR A 142 16.31 -7.61 5.37
C THR A 142 15.58 -6.43 6.00
N VAL A 143 14.32 -6.24 5.61
CA VAL A 143 13.42 -5.27 6.26
C VAL A 143 12.61 -5.96 7.35
N TRP A 144 12.03 -7.13 7.04
CA TRP A 144 11.38 -7.98 8.03
C TRP A 144 11.37 -9.44 7.58
N THR A 145 11.27 -10.34 8.55
CA THR A 145 11.02 -11.77 8.34
C THR A 145 9.79 -12.21 9.11
N ARG A 146 9.10 -13.23 8.59
CA ARG A 146 8.05 -13.97 9.29
C ARG A 146 8.32 -15.46 9.10
N ALA A 147 8.07 -16.22 10.16
CA ALA A 147 8.14 -17.68 10.11
C ALA A 147 6.76 -18.28 10.31
N PHE A 148 6.61 -19.47 9.75
CA PHE A 148 5.53 -20.40 9.99
C PHE A 148 6.19 -21.76 10.25
N TYR A 149 5.75 -22.43 11.29
CA TYR A 149 6.39 -23.64 11.79
C TYR A 149 5.32 -24.64 12.25
N GLY A 150 5.70 -25.89 12.47
CA GLY A 150 4.81 -26.94 12.93
C GLY A 150 5.42 -27.76 14.05
N THR A 151 4.73 -28.81 14.46
CA THR A 151 5.26 -29.83 15.38
C THR A 151 6.23 -30.77 14.68
N ASN A 152 5.97 -31.11 13.41
CA ASN A 152 6.95 -31.76 12.56
C ASN A 152 7.86 -30.69 11.97
N ASN A 153 9.14 -30.71 12.34
CA ASN A 153 10.04 -29.60 12.10
C ASN A 153 10.58 -29.51 10.67
N HIS A 154 10.34 -30.45 9.76
CA HIS A 154 11.04 -30.53 8.46
C HIS A 154 10.14 -30.31 7.24
N VAL A 155 8.88 -29.90 7.44
CA VAL A 155 7.83 -30.02 6.41
C VAL A 155 7.11 -28.71 6.09
N GLN A 156 7.34 -27.64 6.85
CA GLN A 156 6.77 -26.32 6.54
C GLN A 156 7.64 -25.61 5.50
N VAL A 157 7.07 -25.34 4.33
CA VAL A 157 7.82 -24.72 3.22
C VAL A 157 6.97 -23.67 2.52
N GLY A 158 7.52 -22.45 2.37
CA GLY A 158 6.94 -21.41 1.51
C GLY A 158 7.40 -21.59 0.07
N ARG A 159 6.53 -22.15 -0.78
CA ARG A 159 6.92 -22.66 -2.11
C ARG A 159 6.84 -21.63 -3.21
N ALA A 160 5.78 -20.83 -3.23
CA ALA A 160 5.55 -19.87 -4.31
C ALA A 160 5.07 -18.53 -3.76
N LEU A 161 5.49 -17.44 -4.42
CA LEU A 161 5.12 -16.08 -4.09
C LEU A 161 4.58 -15.36 -5.32
N ALA A 162 3.60 -14.49 -5.11
CA ALA A 162 3.18 -13.46 -6.05
C ALA A 162 2.82 -12.20 -5.27
N THR A 163 2.82 -11.05 -5.94
CA THR A 163 2.36 -9.79 -5.34
C THR A 163 1.11 -9.30 -6.04
N ASP A 164 0.18 -8.74 -5.29
CA ASP A 164 -0.88 -7.92 -5.88
C ASP A 164 -0.35 -6.51 -6.24
N ASP A 165 -1.19 -5.73 -6.93
CA ASP A 165 -0.93 -4.34 -7.32
C ASP A 165 -0.67 -3.41 -6.13
N GLN A 166 -1.24 -3.73 -4.97
CA GLN A 166 -1.02 -3.03 -3.70
C GLN A 166 0.31 -3.43 -3.02
N GLY A 167 1.05 -4.38 -3.60
CA GLY A 167 2.31 -4.90 -3.08
C GLY A 167 2.15 -5.82 -1.87
N ASN A 168 0.92 -6.24 -1.53
CA ASN A 168 0.70 -7.35 -0.63
C ASN A 168 1.22 -8.63 -1.28
N LEU A 169 1.60 -9.58 -0.45
CA LEU A 169 2.15 -10.85 -0.86
C LEU A 169 1.09 -11.92 -0.77
N ILE A 170 0.98 -12.73 -1.83
CA ILE A 170 0.33 -14.04 -1.77
C ILE A 170 1.42 -15.09 -1.65
N LEU A 171 1.38 -15.84 -0.56
CA LEU A 171 2.25 -16.97 -0.29
C LEU A 171 1.44 -18.25 -0.45
N ALA A 172 1.92 -19.17 -1.26
CA ALA A 172 1.46 -20.55 -1.28
C ALA A 172 2.55 -21.47 -0.71
N GLY A 173 2.19 -22.36 0.21
CA GLY A 173 3.14 -23.25 0.87
C GLY A 173 2.50 -24.56 1.29
N SER A 174 3.33 -25.47 1.81
CA SER A 174 2.88 -26.75 2.35
C SER A 174 3.22 -26.86 3.84
N PHE A 175 2.39 -27.60 4.58
CA PHE A 175 2.64 -27.95 5.98
C PHE A 175 2.12 -29.36 6.29
N GLN A 176 2.41 -29.90 7.47
CA GLN A 176 1.87 -31.17 7.96
C GLN A 176 1.47 -30.98 9.43
N GLN A 177 0.45 -31.70 9.89
CA GLN A 177 -0.12 -31.71 11.24
C GLN A 177 -0.59 -30.34 11.74
N TYR A 178 0.31 -29.42 12.03
CA TYR A 178 -0.03 -28.10 12.56
C TYR A 178 0.78 -27.02 11.87
N LEU A 179 0.11 -25.94 11.50
CA LEU A 179 0.75 -24.70 11.07
C LEU A 179 0.54 -23.63 12.13
N TYR A 180 1.63 -23.20 12.76
CA TYR A 180 1.67 -22.08 13.67
C TYR A 180 2.19 -20.84 12.95
N TYR A 181 1.56 -19.71 13.25
CA TYR A 181 2.02 -18.38 12.89
C TYR A 181 1.87 -17.49 14.12
N PRO A 182 2.92 -16.78 14.56
CA PRO A 182 2.87 -16.00 15.79
C PRO A 182 1.64 -15.06 15.86
N PRO A 183 0.88 -15.07 16.97
CA PRO A 183 1.22 -15.68 18.26
C PRO A 183 0.74 -17.13 18.47
N GLY A 184 0.11 -17.81 17.50
CA GLY A 184 -0.59 -19.06 17.79
C GLY A 184 -0.77 -20.05 16.63
N LEU A 185 -1.60 -21.07 16.88
CA LEU A 185 -1.99 -22.07 15.90
C LEU A 185 -2.93 -21.45 14.86
N VAL A 186 -2.68 -21.71 13.57
CA VAL A 186 -3.53 -21.25 12.47
C VAL A 186 -4.32 -22.41 11.85
N PHE A 187 -3.66 -23.54 11.57
CA PHE A 187 -4.29 -24.71 10.97
C PHE A 187 -3.95 -26.00 11.69
N SER A 188 -4.92 -26.89 11.77
CA SER A 188 -4.78 -28.30 12.11
C SER A 188 -5.08 -29.13 10.86
N GLY A 189 -4.09 -29.88 10.42
CA GLY A 189 -4.15 -30.81 9.30
C GLY A 189 -3.87 -32.25 9.74
N GLY A 190 -3.70 -33.12 8.75
CA GLY A 190 -3.37 -34.54 8.92
C GLY A 190 -1.87 -34.84 8.94
N ASP A 191 -1.55 -36.14 8.84
CA ASP A 191 -0.17 -36.62 8.66
C ASP A 191 0.33 -36.47 7.21
N ASP A 192 -0.53 -36.07 6.29
CA ASP A 192 -0.16 -35.77 4.90
C ASP A 192 0.23 -34.27 4.75
N LEU A 193 0.98 -33.93 3.69
CA LEU A 193 1.26 -32.53 3.37
C LEU A 193 -0.02 -31.83 2.90
N GLU A 194 -0.33 -30.67 3.47
CA GLU A 194 -1.47 -29.84 3.10
C GLU A 194 -1.02 -28.51 2.48
N VAL A 195 -1.76 -28.06 1.46
CA VAL A 195 -1.59 -26.73 0.86
C VAL A 195 -2.13 -25.67 1.83
N PHE A 196 -1.38 -24.58 2.02
CA PHE A 196 -1.94 -23.34 2.54
C PHE A 196 -1.69 -22.18 1.59
N LEU A 197 -2.61 -21.20 1.59
CA LEU A 197 -2.37 -19.87 1.03
C LEU A 197 -2.50 -18.80 2.10
N ALA A 198 -1.68 -17.77 2.00
CA ALA A 198 -1.74 -16.60 2.87
C ALA A 198 -1.67 -15.32 2.03
N LYS A 199 -2.50 -14.33 2.37
CA LYS A 199 -2.26 -12.94 1.99
C LYS A 199 -1.60 -12.21 3.14
N ILE A 200 -0.49 -11.56 2.85
CA ILE A 200 0.36 -10.88 3.83
C ILE A 200 0.56 -9.43 3.37
N SER A 201 0.30 -8.47 4.25
CA SER A 201 0.49 -7.05 3.97
C SER A 201 1.96 -6.70 3.75
N THR A 202 2.23 -5.52 3.19
CA THR A 202 3.59 -4.99 3.02
C THR A 202 4.37 -4.84 4.34
N GLN A 203 3.67 -4.77 5.48
CA GLN A 203 4.24 -4.75 6.84
C GLN A 203 4.41 -6.15 7.45
N GLY A 204 4.12 -7.21 6.69
CA GLY A 204 4.24 -8.59 7.14
C GLY A 204 3.11 -9.05 8.07
N LYS A 205 1.93 -8.42 8.02
CA LYS A 205 0.73 -8.86 8.76
C LYS A 205 -0.12 -9.76 7.88
N VAL A 206 -0.59 -10.89 8.40
CA VAL A 206 -1.54 -11.74 7.68
C VAL A 206 -2.89 -11.01 7.56
N LYS A 207 -3.43 -10.94 6.35
CA LYS A 207 -4.79 -10.46 6.05
C LYS A 207 -5.79 -11.62 6.07
N TRP A 208 -5.44 -12.70 5.38
CA TRP A 208 -6.16 -13.96 5.43
C TRP A 208 -5.22 -15.14 5.24
N LEU A 209 -5.66 -16.30 5.72
CA LEU A 209 -5.00 -17.60 5.60
C LEU A 209 -6.09 -18.61 5.25
N ILE A 210 -5.81 -19.49 4.29
CA ILE A 210 -6.70 -20.60 3.93
C ILE A 210 -5.90 -21.89 3.78
N SER A 211 -6.50 -23.02 4.15
CA SER A 211 -6.00 -24.38 3.88
C SER A 211 -7.16 -25.18 3.27
N PRO A 212 -7.12 -25.49 1.97
CA PRO A 212 -8.10 -26.37 1.35
C PRO A 212 -8.03 -27.75 2.01
N PRO A 213 -9.13 -28.33 2.48
CA PRO A 213 -9.12 -29.66 3.07
C PRO A 213 -8.92 -30.72 1.98
N GLY A 214 -8.27 -31.82 2.36
CA GLY A 214 -7.92 -32.92 1.48
C GLY A 214 -7.36 -34.12 2.22
N GLU A 215 -7.17 -35.22 1.51
CA GLU A 215 -6.38 -36.37 1.98
C GLU A 215 -5.22 -36.61 1.02
N GLY A 216 -4.09 -37.11 1.54
CA GLY A 216 -2.87 -37.29 0.77
C GLY A 216 -2.07 -36.00 0.62
N ASP A 217 -0.86 -36.12 0.06
CA ASP A 217 0.05 -34.98 -0.09
C ASP A 217 -0.42 -33.99 -1.15
N ASP A 218 -0.56 -32.74 -0.73
CA ASP A 218 -0.86 -31.56 -1.53
C ASP A 218 0.33 -30.60 -1.56
N MET A 219 0.80 -30.28 -2.77
CA MET A 219 1.95 -29.40 -2.97
C MET A 219 1.60 -28.25 -3.90
N PRO A 220 1.60 -27.00 -3.42
CA PRO A 220 1.46 -25.85 -4.30
C PRO A 220 2.81 -25.52 -4.93
N ASN A 221 2.86 -25.48 -6.26
CA ASN A 221 4.08 -25.24 -7.02
C ASN A 221 4.14 -23.84 -7.64
N GLY A 222 2.99 -23.18 -7.82
CA GLY A 222 2.93 -21.85 -8.41
C GLY A 222 1.74 -21.06 -7.89
N VAL A 223 1.93 -19.75 -7.79
CA VAL A 223 0.86 -18.79 -7.51
C VAL A 223 1.03 -17.57 -8.42
N ALA A 224 -0.07 -17.04 -8.91
CA ALA A 224 -0.13 -15.81 -9.71
C ALA A 224 -1.30 -14.96 -9.27
N VAL A 225 -1.21 -13.65 -9.47
CA VAL A 225 -2.29 -12.70 -9.18
C VAL A 225 -2.58 -11.92 -10.46
N ASP A 226 -3.84 -11.83 -10.86
CA ASP A 226 -4.24 -10.98 -11.99
C ASP A 226 -4.44 -9.52 -11.56
N GLY A 227 -4.51 -8.59 -12.52
CA GLY A 227 -4.80 -7.17 -12.25
C GLY A 227 -6.25 -6.88 -11.83
N SER A 228 -7.03 -7.92 -11.53
CA SER A 228 -8.35 -7.88 -10.89
C SER A 228 -8.36 -8.71 -9.59
N GLY A 229 -7.16 -9.03 -9.08
CA GLY A 229 -6.83 -9.81 -7.88
C GLY A 229 -7.54 -11.14 -7.74
N GLY A 230 -7.84 -11.77 -8.87
CA GLY A 230 -7.91 -13.21 -8.91
C GLY A 230 -6.56 -13.78 -8.49
N VAL A 231 -6.57 -14.63 -7.48
CA VAL A 231 -5.41 -15.42 -7.05
C VAL A 231 -5.50 -16.78 -7.73
N TYR A 232 -4.50 -17.14 -8.49
CA TYR A 232 -4.41 -18.40 -9.21
C TYR A 232 -3.34 -19.25 -8.58
N ILE A 233 -3.68 -20.48 -8.20
CA ILE A 233 -2.75 -21.44 -7.63
C ILE A 233 -2.69 -22.68 -8.52
N ALA A 234 -1.49 -23.23 -8.67
CA ALA A 234 -1.25 -24.47 -9.38
C ALA A 234 -0.34 -25.39 -8.56
N GLY A 235 -0.56 -26.69 -8.65
CA GLY A 235 0.18 -27.66 -7.86
C GLY A 235 -0.16 -29.11 -8.19
N SER A 236 0.20 -30.00 -7.27
CA SER A 236 -0.12 -31.42 -7.34
C SER A 236 -0.76 -31.93 -6.06
N TYR A 237 -1.57 -32.96 -6.17
CA TYR A 237 -2.22 -33.66 -5.04
C TYR A 237 -2.18 -35.18 -5.26
N THR A 238 -2.32 -36.01 -4.22
CA THR A 238 -2.23 -37.49 -4.38
C THR A 238 -3.52 -38.28 -4.12
N LYS A 239 -4.50 -37.73 -3.39
CA LYS A 239 -5.84 -38.33 -3.27
C LYS A 239 -6.94 -37.31 -3.52
N ASP A 240 -7.28 -36.52 -2.50
CA ASP A 240 -8.48 -35.70 -2.51
C ASP A 240 -8.12 -34.25 -2.19
N ILE A 241 -8.69 -33.30 -2.93
CA ILE A 241 -8.52 -31.87 -2.66
C ILE A 241 -9.82 -31.09 -2.90
N THR A 242 -10.11 -30.11 -2.04
CA THR A 242 -11.38 -29.37 -2.08
C THR A 242 -11.19 -27.85 -2.09
N PHE A 243 -11.40 -27.23 -3.26
CA PHE A 243 -11.55 -25.78 -3.44
C PHE A 243 -13.02 -25.46 -3.78
N ASN A 244 -13.93 -25.61 -2.80
CA ASN A 244 -15.41 -25.60 -2.90
C ASN A 244 -16.05 -26.89 -3.40
N THR A 245 -15.50 -27.51 -4.44
CA THR A 245 -15.93 -28.83 -4.93
C THR A 245 -14.83 -29.84 -4.63
N ALA A 246 -15.20 -31.00 -4.09
CA ALA A 246 -14.26 -32.08 -3.83
C ALA A 246 -13.92 -32.81 -5.13
N PHE A 247 -12.63 -33.04 -5.36
CA PHE A 247 -12.12 -33.89 -6.43
C PHE A 247 -11.46 -35.11 -5.78
N THR A 248 -12.00 -36.29 -6.05
CA THR A 248 -11.52 -37.57 -5.51
C THR A 248 -10.85 -38.37 -6.62
N ASP A 249 -9.52 -38.55 -6.57
CA ASP A 249 -8.83 -39.50 -7.49
C ASP A 249 -7.67 -40.22 -6.79
N HIS A 250 -7.76 -41.55 -6.71
CA HIS A 250 -7.10 -42.36 -5.68
C HIS A 250 -5.96 -43.28 -6.17
N SER A 251 -5.01 -42.83 -6.99
CA SER A 251 -3.83 -43.70 -7.23
C SER A 251 -2.50 -43.08 -7.66
N SER A 252 -2.40 -41.76 -7.90
CA SER A 252 -1.13 -41.17 -8.35
C SER A 252 -1.03 -39.67 -8.08
N GLN A 253 0.10 -39.05 -8.42
CA GLN A 253 0.27 -37.60 -8.34
C GLN A 253 -0.57 -36.93 -9.45
N ASN A 254 -1.62 -36.25 -9.04
CA ASN A 254 -2.54 -35.49 -9.88
C ASN A 254 -2.15 -34.00 -9.92
N LEU A 255 -2.69 -33.25 -10.89
CA LEU A 255 -2.43 -31.82 -11.05
C LEU A 255 -3.69 -31.02 -10.69
N PHE A 256 -3.53 -29.87 -10.04
CA PHE A 256 -4.62 -28.93 -9.82
C PHE A 256 -4.24 -27.52 -10.28
N THR A 257 -5.26 -26.79 -10.75
CA THR A 257 -5.23 -25.33 -10.85
C THR A 257 -6.53 -24.79 -10.27
N ALA A 258 -6.44 -23.79 -9.41
CA ALA A 258 -7.62 -23.15 -8.83
C ALA A 258 -7.50 -21.63 -8.95
N ARG A 259 -8.64 -20.97 -9.19
CA ARG A 259 -8.76 -19.52 -9.06
C ARG A 259 -9.56 -19.21 -7.80
N LEU A 260 -9.01 -18.38 -6.95
CA LEU A 260 -9.64 -17.82 -5.78
C LEU A 260 -9.93 -16.35 -6.06
N SER A 261 -11.16 -15.94 -5.77
CA SER A 261 -11.47 -14.52 -5.69
C SER A 261 -11.01 -14.04 -4.34
N ASP A 262 -9.95 -13.24 -4.32
CA ASP A 262 -9.59 -12.53 -3.11
C ASP A 262 -10.71 -11.53 -2.79
N LEU A 263 -11.52 -11.84 -1.78
CA LEU A 263 -12.63 -10.97 -1.39
C LEU A 263 -12.13 -9.63 -0.86
N ASP A 264 -10.89 -9.54 -0.34
CA ASP A 264 -10.24 -8.27 -0.01
C ASP A 264 -9.92 -7.48 -1.29
N TYR A 265 -9.65 -8.17 -2.39
CA TYR A 265 -9.41 -7.55 -3.68
C TYR A 265 -10.71 -7.17 -4.39
N GLN A 266 -11.82 -7.89 -4.17
CA GLN A 266 -13.14 -7.51 -4.70
C GLN A 266 -13.72 -6.27 -4.01
N VAL A 267 -13.08 -5.77 -2.94
CA VAL A 267 -13.29 -4.40 -2.42
C VAL A 267 -12.53 -3.35 -3.27
N GLY A 268 -11.78 -3.79 -4.29
CA GLY A 268 -10.86 -3.02 -5.12
C GLY A 268 -11.36 -2.52 -6.48
N THR A 269 -12.68 -2.41 -6.71
CA THR A 269 -13.18 -1.49 -7.77
C THR A 269 -13.62 -0.13 -7.22
N PHE A 270 -13.10 0.26 -6.05
CA PHE A 270 -13.13 1.64 -5.59
C PHE A 270 -11.71 2.12 -5.33
N HIS A 271 -11.00 2.43 -6.42
CA HIS A 271 -10.06 3.55 -6.40
C HIS A 271 -10.91 4.78 -6.64
N ASP A 272 -11.15 5.60 -5.62
CA ASP A 272 -11.78 6.89 -5.86
C ASP A 272 -10.69 7.81 -6.46
N PRO A 273 -10.70 8.07 -7.77
CA PRO A 273 -9.73 8.97 -8.34
C PRO A 273 -10.01 10.42 -7.90
N SER A 274 -11.11 10.68 -7.17
CA SER A 274 -11.45 11.94 -6.49
C SER A 274 -10.75 12.15 -5.14
N ALA A 275 -10.10 11.11 -4.61
CA ALA A 275 -9.36 11.21 -3.37
C ALA A 275 -8.04 11.97 -3.58
N PHE A 276 -8.11 13.28 -3.45
CA PHE A 276 -6.96 14.17 -3.43
C PHE A 276 -6.71 14.72 -2.03
N LEU A 277 -5.44 14.76 -1.63
CA LEU A 277 -5.03 15.63 -0.53
C LEU A 277 -5.32 17.09 -0.93
N PRO A 278 -5.79 17.93 0.00
CA PRO A 278 -6.07 19.32 -0.31
C PRO A 278 -4.83 20.03 -0.88
N PHE A 279 -5.08 20.88 -1.87
CA PHE A 279 -4.08 21.81 -2.36
C PHE A 279 -4.00 23.00 -1.40
N ASP A 280 -2.79 23.39 -1.02
CA ASP A 280 -2.54 24.70 -0.42
C ASP A 280 -2.84 25.81 -1.45
N THR A 281 -2.89 27.07 -1.03
CA THR A 281 -3.07 28.20 -1.96
C THR A 281 -2.02 28.16 -3.09
N ILE A 282 -2.46 28.10 -4.35
CA ILE A 282 -1.60 27.96 -5.53
C ILE A 282 -1.46 29.32 -6.23
N CYS A 283 -0.22 29.84 -6.24
CA CYS A 283 0.10 31.11 -6.86
C CYS A 283 0.75 30.87 -8.24
N ALA A 284 0.32 31.60 -9.28
CA ALA A 284 0.77 31.38 -10.67
C ALA A 284 2.30 31.45 -10.88
N ASN A 285 3.01 32.14 -9.99
CA ASN A 285 4.46 32.32 -10.05
C ASN A 285 5.26 31.29 -9.23
N ASN A 286 4.60 30.30 -8.62
CA ASN A 286 5.22 29.39 -7.64
C ASN A 286 5.90 28.15 -8.27
N GLY A 287 6.32 28.25 -9.53
CA GLY A 287 7.03 27.18 -10.24
C GLY A 287 6.14 25.99 -10.60
N THR A 288 6.52 24.80 -10.14
CA THR A 288 5.86 23.53 -10.51
C THR A 288 5.37 22.76 -9.28
N ILE A 289 4.22 22.10 -9.37
CA ILE A 289 3.67 21.21 -8.34
C ILE A 289 3.85 19.75 -8.77
N ASN A 290 4.34 18.90 -7.86
CA ASN A 290 4.34 17.45 -8.05
C ASN A 290 2.98 16.87 -7.63
N LEU A 291 2.17 16.49 -8.61
CA LEU A 291 0.80 16.00 -8.44
C LEU A 291 0.75 14.64 -7.73
N SER A 292 1.78 13.80 -7.84
CA SER A 292 1.85 12.53 -7.10
C SER A 292 1.86 12.73 -5.58
N THR A 293 2.29 13.89 -5.09
CA THR A 293 2.24 14.23 -3.65
C THR A 293 0.84 14.63 -3.18
N LYS A 294 -0.12 14.78 -4.10
CA LYS A 294 -1.49 15.20 -3.83
C LYS A 294 -2.49 14.04 -3.91
N LEU A 295 -2.00 12.82 -4.10
CA LEU A 295 -2.81 11.61 -4.02
C LEU A 295 -2.87 11.10 -2.58
N PHE A 296 -4.02 10.58 -2.17
CA PHE A 296 -4.08 9.78 -0.96
C PHE A 296 -3.36 8.44 -1.21
N PRO A 297 -2.40 8.03 -0.37
CA PRO A 297 -1.72 6.75 -0.57
C PRO A 297 -2.69 5.58 -0.40
N ALA A 298 -2.64 4.62 -1.33
CA ALA A 298 -3.42 3.39 -1.26
C ALA A 298 -3.17 2.62 0.05
N ARG A 299 -4.25 2.24 0.74
CA ARG A 299 -4.23 1.54 2.02
C ARG A 299 -5.36 0.51 2.06
N SER A 300 -5.04 -0.68 2.52
CA SER A 300 -6.01 -1.74 2.72
C SER A 300 -5.69 -2.55 3.96
N GLY A 301 -6.72 -2.92 4.71
CA GLY A 301 -6.57 -3.68 5.94
C GLY A 301 -7.87 -4.28 6.43
N THR A 302 -7.72 -5.10 7.47
CA THR A 302 -8.81 -5.77 8.19
C THR A 302 -8.91 -5.18 9.59
N GLY A 303 -10.15 -5.00 10.07
CA GLY A 303 -10.37 -4.58 11.45
C GLY A 303 -10.01 -5.69 12.43
N ILE A 304 -9.23 -5.36 13.46
CA ILE A 304 -8.88 -6.25 14.56
C ILE A 304 -9.74 -5.83 15.76
N ASN A 305 -10.32 -6.81 16.47
CA ASN A 305 -11.09 -6.54 17.68
C ASN A 305 -10.24 -5.76 18.69
N VAL A 306 -10.72 -4.58 19.08
CA VAL A 306 -10.21 -3.86 20.24
C VAL A 306 -11.38 -3.77 21.21
N GLU A 307 -11.40 -4.73 22.12
CA GLU A 307 -12.20 -4.72 23.35
C GLU A 307 -13.72 -4.79 23.15
N SER A 308 -14.30 -5.97 23.46
CA SER A 308 -15.53 -5.95 24.26
C SER A 308 -15.16 -5.25 25.55
N SER A 309 -15.50 -3.96 25.69
CA SER A 309 -15.10 -3.12 26.83
C SER A 309 -15.11 -3.92 28.13
N SER A 310 -13.98 -3.96 28.81
CA SER A 310 -13.77 -4.58 30.11
C SER A 310 -14.96 -4.29 31.04
N GLY A 311 -15.83 -5.29 31.23
CA GLY A 311 -16.99 -5.20 32.11
C GLY A 311 -18.30 -5.82 31.63
N ILE A 312 -18.44 -6.28 30.38
CA ILE A 312 -19.64 -7.02 29.95
C ILE A 312 -19.24 -8.42 29.52
N SER A 313 -19.68 -9.37 30.34
CA SER A 313 -19.51 -10.80 30.22
C SER A 313 -19.79 -11.30 28.81
N SER A 314 -18.90 -12.13 28.28
CA SER A 314 -19.21 -13.16 27.27
C SER A 314 -20.12 -14.27 27.87
N ASN A 315 -21.05 -13.86 28.73
CA ASN A 315 -22.12 -14.62 29.36
C ASN A 315 -23.15 -13.60 29.94
N GLY A 316 -23.83 -12.83 29.06
CA GLY A 316 -25.13 -12.20 29.35
C GLY A 316 -25.28 -10.67 29.16
N ALA A 317 -26.33 -10.30 28.40
CA ALA A 317 -27.10 -9.02 28.35
C ALA A 317 -26.70 -7.86 27.39
N ASN A 318 -26.20 -8.12 26.18
CA ASN A 318 -26.15 -7.26 24.95
C ASN A 318 -24.77 -7.26 24.27
N GLY A 319 -24.16 -8.42 24.09
CA GLY A 319 -22.93 -8.59 23.32
C GLY A 319 -23.00 -9.86 22.49
N PRO A 320 -22.53 -9.84 21.22
CA PRO A 320 -22.65 -10.99 20.32
C PRO A 320 -21.87 -12.21 20.85
N SER A 321 -22.37 -13.41 20.58
CA SER A 321 -21.67 -14.65 20.88
C SER A 321 -20.62 -14.98 19.80
N GLY A 322 -19.42 -15.42 20.20
CA GLY A 322 -18.28 -15.60 19.30
C GLY A 322 -17.52 -14.28 19.01
N GLY A 323 -16.20 -14.37 18.85
CA GLY A 323 -15.34 -13.20 18.55
C GLY A 323 -14.85 -13.22 17.11
N LEU A 324 -14.78 -12.05 16.47
CA LEU A 324 -14.10 -11.92 15.16
C LEU A 324 -12.64 -12.36 15.27
N GLY A 325 -12.16 -13.18 14.33
CA GLY A 325 -10.76 -13.62 14.29
C GLY A 325 -10.36 -14.72 15.28
N GLN A 326 -11.32 -15.45 15.87
CA GLN A 326 -11.01 -16.79 16.42
C GLN A 326 -10.93 -17.83 15.27
N ALA A 327 -10.48 -19.05 15.58
CA ALA A 327 -10.17 -20.17 14.66
C ALA A 327 -11.09 -20.29 13.40
N PRO A 328 -10.64 -20.92 12.29
CA PRO A 328 -11.33 -20.87 11.00
C PRO A 328 -12.84 -21.18 11.14
N GLY A 329 -13.69 -20.18 10.83
CA GLY A 329 -15.15 -20.29 10.92
C GLY A 329 -15.83 -19.58 12.11
N GLY A 330 -15.07 -18.92 13.00
CA GLY A 330 -15.62 -18.12 14.09
C GLY A 330 -16.27 -16.82 13.61
N VAL A 331 -17.60 -16.78 13.56
CA VAL A 331 -18.39 -15.57 13.27
C VAL A 331 -18.91 -14.95 14.58
N ALA A 332 -18.99 -13.62 14.64
CA ALA A 332 -19.73 -12.94 15.70
C ALA A 332 -21.24 -13.04 15.42
N VAL A 333 -21.97 -13.68 16.32
CA VAL A 333 -23.41 -13.91 16.22
C VAL A 333 -24.15 -12.85 17.01
N PHE A 334 -24.95 -12.03 16.31
CA PHE A 334 -25.81 -11.01 16.91
C PHE A 334 -27.23 -11.56 16.99
N ASP A 335 -27.59 -12.12 18.12
CA ASP A 335 -28.84 -12.82 18.39
C ASP A 335 -29.81 -12.03 19.27
N ASP A 336 -29.31 -11.10 20.09
CA ASP A 336 -30.13 -10.27 20.98
C ASP A 336 -30.30 -8.82 20.46
N PRO A 337 -31.49 -8.20 20.64
CA PRO A 337 -31.69 -6.81 20.25
C PRO A 337 -30.81 -5.89 21.11
N GLY A 338 -29.90 -5.14 20.47
CA GLY A 338 -28.97 -4.25 21.16
C GLY A 338 -27.53 -4.77 21.22
N ASP A 339 -27.27 -6.00 20.77
CA ASP A 339 -25.92 -6.51 20.58
C ASP A 339 -25.06 -5.53 19.79
N GLN A 340 -23.88 -5.23 20.31
CA GLN A 340 -22.95 -4.31 19.70
C GLN A 340 -21.50 -4.80 19.77
N LEU A 341 -20.73 -4.45 18.75
CA LEU A 341 -19.31 -4.75 18.65
C LEU A 341 -18.56 -3.53 18.13
N VAL A 342 -17.49 -3.14 18.82
CA VAL A 342 -16.57 -2.09 18.36
C VAL A 342 -15.33 -2.76 17.78
N ILE A 343 -14.93 -2.32 16.59
CA ILE A 343 -13.82 -2.87 15.82
C ILE A 343 -12.83 -1.74 15.55
N ASP A 344 -11.55 -1.94 15.90
CA ASP A 344 -10.48 -1.03 15.49
C ASP A 344 -10.00 -1.45 14.11
N LEU A 345 -10.11 -0.53 13.16
CA LEU A 345 -9.63 -0.75 11.80
C LEU A 345 -8.09 -0.77 11.74
N GLY A 346 -7.41 -0.36 12.81
CA GLY A 346 -5.95 -0.28 12.89
C GLY A 346 -5.38 0.99 12.26
N GLU A 347 -6.20 1.75 11.53
CA GLU A 347 -5.84 3.00 10.86
C GLU A 347 -7.08 3.88 10.62
N ILE A 348 -6.85 5.15 10.32
CA ILE A 348 -7.90 6.15 10.13
C ILE A 348 -8.37 6.11 8.68
N ILE A 349 -9.67 5.84 8.50
CA ILE A 349 -10.41 5.92 7.24
C ILE A 349 -10.83 7.38 7.01
N PRO A 350 -10.47 7.98 5.86
CA PRO A 350 -10.89 9.32 5.47
C PRO A 350 -12.40 9.45 5.22
N VAL A 351 -12.90 10.68 5.16
CA VAL A 351 -14.27 10.97 4.71
C VAL A 351 -14.46 10.55 3.26
N GLY A 352 -15.64 10.02 2.92
CA GLY A 352 -15.99 9.59 1.56
C GLY A 352 -15.61 8.13 1.27
N GLU A 353 -14.68 7.58 2.04
CA GLU A 353 -14.19 6.22 1.89
C GLU A 353 -15.11 5.20 2.56
N LYS A 354 -15.03 3.94 2.12
CA LYS A 354 -15.95 2.89 2.60
C LYS A 354 -15.28 1.91 3.53
N VAL A 355 -16.05 1.48 4.53
CA VAL A 355 -15.81 0.24 5.27
C VAL A 355 -16.77 -0.82 4.78
N ILE A 356 -16.26 -2.00 4.48
CA ILE A 356 -17.04 -3.17 4.07
C ILE A 356 -17.20 -4.10 5.26
N ILE A 357 -18.42 -4.59 5.45
CA ILE A 357 -18.79 -5.58 6.44
C ILE A 357 -19.11 -6.88 5.71
N ARG A 358 -18.45 -7.99 6.10
CA ARG A 358 -18.77 -9.33 5.62
C ARG A 358 -19.68 -10.02 6.63
N TRP A 359 -20.89 -10.35 6.22
CA TRP A 359 -21.92 -10.83 7.13
C TRP A 359 -23.02 -11.61 6.42
N LYS A 360 -23.87 -12.31 7.17
CA LYS A 360 -25.03 -13.06 6.65
C LYS A 360 -26.17 -13.07 7.65
N SER A 361 -27.39 -13.26 7.17
CA SER A 361 -28.55 -13.56 8.01
C SER A 361 -28.52 -15.02 8.49
N ALA A 362 -29.03 -15.28 9.70
CA ALA A 362 -29.27 -16.64 10.19
C ALA A 362 -30.69 -17.16 9.84
N GLY A 363 -31.45 -16.41 9.03
CA GLY A 363 -32.81 -16.75 8.57
C GLY A 363 -33.76 -15.56 8.76
N GLY A 364 -34.38 -15.08 7.67
CA GLY A 364 -35.15 -13.82 7.68
C GLY A 364 -34.25 -12.60 7.37
N THR A 365 -34.70 -11.38 7.70
CA THR A 365 -33.94 -10.14 7.38
C THR A 365 -33.10 -9.70 8.58
N GLY A 366 -31.78 -9.76 8.49
CA GLY A 366 -30.88 -9.13 9.47
C GLY A 366 -30.75 -7.64 9.22
N VAL A 367 -30.76 -6.80 10.26
CA VAL A 367 -30.59 -5.34 10.15
C VAL A 367 -29.50 -4.87 11.12
N LEU A 368 -28.47 -4.27 10.56
CA LEU A 368 -27.28 -3.83 11.26
C LEU A 368 -27.09 -2.31 11.09
N ASN A 369 -27.03 -1.59 12.21
CA ASN A 369 -26.62 -0.20 12.24
C ASN A 369 -25.09 -0.12 12.33
N VAL A 370 -24.51 0.80 11.57
CA VAL A 370 -23.07 0.99 11.47
C VAL A 370 -22.74 2.41 11.89
N GLN A 371 -21.78 2.55 12.80
CA GLN A 371 -21.37 3.84 13.34
C GLN A 371 -19.84 3.97 13.30
N GLY A 372 -19.32 5.17 13.11
CA GLY A 372 -17.88 5.45 13.03
C GLY A 372 -17.39 6.37 14.15
N ALA A 373 -16.17 6.17 14.64
CA ALA A 373 -15.52 7.06 15.61
C ALA A 373 -13.99 7.12 15.39
N LEU A 374 -13.36 8.20 15.82
CA LEU A 374 -11.90 8.33 15.77
C LEU A 374 -11.19 7.60 16.93
N ILE A 375 -11.88 7.44 18.07
CA ILE A 375 -11.40 6.78 19.28
C ILE A 375 -12.40 5.70 19.71
N GLY A 376 -11.91 4.59 20.27
CA GLY A 376 -12.73 3.39 20.55
C GLY A 376 -13.84 3.59 21.59
N VAL A 377 -13.77 4.66 22.38
CA VAL A 377 -14.77 5.01 23.41
C VAL A 377 -15.89 5.94 22.89
N GLY A 378 -15.81 6.41 21.64
CA GLY A 378 -16.77 7.36 21.05
C GLY A 378 -16.41 8.84 21.27
N PRO A 379 -17.25 9.79 20.85
CA PRO A 379 -18.60 9.63 20.32
C PRO A 379 -18.63 8.92 18.97
N PHE A 380 -19.66 8.11 18.74
CA PHE A 380 -19.87 7.41 17.47
C PHE A 380 -20.88 8.18 16.61
N THR A 381 -20.51 8.46 15.37
CA THR A 381 -21.36 9.06 14.35
C THR A 381 -22.11 7.97 13.61
N ASP A 382 -23.43 8.10 13.50
CA ASP A 382 -24.26 7.16 12.75
C ASP A 382 -23.96 7.25 11.25
N LEU A 383 -23.69 6.11 10.63
CA LEU A 383 -23.43 5.97 9.20
C LEU A 383 -24.60 5.29 8.46
N GLY A 384 -25.63 4.86 9.19
CA GLY A 384 -26.86 4.27 8.66
C GLY A 384 -26.99 2.77 8.88
N ASN A 385 -28.07 2.22 8.33
CA ASN A 385 -28.44 0.81 8.46
C ASN A 385 -28.18 0.05 7.16
N ILE A 386 -27.65 -1.16 7.29
CA ILE A 386 -27.56 -2.15 6.21
C ILE A 386 -28.43 -3.37 6.55
N SER A 387 -28.99 -4.01 5.54
CA SER A 387 -29.86 -5.17 5.70
C SER A 387 -29.50 -6.29 4.72
N THR A 388 -29.72 -7.55 5.11
CA THR A 388 -29.59 -8.70 4.22
C THR A 388 -30.55 -9.81 4.60
N THR A 389 -31.05 -10.54 3.60
CA THR A 389 -31.80 -11.80 3.76
C THR A 389 -30.96 -13.02 3.43
N SER A 390 -29.73 -12.83 2.92
CA SER A 390 -28.87 -13.92 2.48
C SER A 390 -28.40 -14.77 3.65
N THR A 391 -28.56 -16.08 3.53
CA THR A 391 -28.02 -17.06 4.49
C THR A 391 -26.57 -17.46 4.16
N THR A 392 -26.01 -16.92 3.09
CA THR A 392 -24.59 -17.00 2.72
C THR A 392 -23.91 -15.64 2.93
N MET A 393 -22.58 -15.64 3.11
CA MET A 393 -21.82 -14.41 3.34
C MET A 393 -21.98 -13.41 2.19
N VAL A 394 -22.38 -12.19 2.54
CA VAL A 394 -22.45 -11.03 1.65
C VAL A 394 -21.52 -9.94 2.14
N LEU A 395 -21.18 -9.03 1.22
CA LEU A 395 -20.42 -7.83 1.50
C LEU A 395 -21.35 -6.63 1.44
N SER A 396 -21.27 -5.75 2.44
CA SER A 396 -22.04 -4.50 2.47
C SER A 396 -21.13 -3.35 2.84
N GLY A 397 -21.11 -2.31 1.99
CA GLY A 397 -20.27 -1.13 2.20
C GLY A 397 -21.03 0.00 2.86
N VAL A 398 -20.34 0.72 3.73
CA VAL A 398 -20.82 1.93 4.41
C VAL A 398 -19.79 3.04 4.25
N THR A 399 -20.23 4.23 3.83
CA THR A 399 -19.36 5.38 3.59
C THR A 399 -19.11 6.16 4.89
N ALA A 400 -17.85 6.46 5.17
CA ALA A 400 -17.42 7.32 6.25
C ALA A 400 -17.86 8.76 5.98
N THR A 401 -18.62 9.34 6.91
CA THR A 401 -19.06 10.75 6.86
C THR A 401 -18.13 11.70 7.62
N ALA A 402 -17.21 11.14 8.40
CA ALA A 402 -16.16 11.82 9.16
C ALA A 402 -14.93 10.89 9.22
N PRO A 403 -13.70 11.40 9.45
CA PRO A 403 -12.54 10.54 9.66
C PRO A 403 -12.78 9.58 10.83
N MET A 404 -12.60 8.29 10.60
CA MET A 404 -12.94 7.25 11.58
C MET A 404 -11.91 6.14 11.60
N ARG A 405 -11.60 5.61 12.78
CA ARG A 405 -10.73 4.44 12.97
C ARG A 405 -11.48 3.27 13.59
N PHE A 406 -12.52 3.55 14.35
CA PHE A 406 -13.32 2.56 15.02
C PHE A 406 -14.69 2.48 14.35
N VAL A 407 -15.16 1.25 14.15
CA VAL A 407 -16.50 0.96 13.66
C VAL A 407 -17.28 0.28 14.76
N LYS A 408 -18.47 0.77 15.06
CA LYS A 408 -19.43 0.08 15.90
C LYS A 408 -20.53 -0.54 15.05
N LEU A 409 -20.68 -1.84 15.19
CA LEU A 409 -21.76 -2.63 14.62
C LEU A 409 -22.81 -2.83 15.70
N LYS A 410 -24.06 -2.46 15.45
CA LYS A 410 -25.16 -2.63 16.41
C LYS A 410 -26.38 -3.27 15.75
N ARG A 411 -26.86 -4.38 16.32
CA ARG A 411 -28.15 -4.94 15.92
C ARG A 411 -29.27 -3.99 16.34
N VAL A 412 -30.05 -3.51 15.38
CA VAL A 412 -31.15 -2.56 15.60
C VAL A 412 -32.52 -3.12 15.23
N GLY A 413 -32.59 -4.37 14.75
CA GLY A 413 -33.82 -5.07 14.45
C GLY A 413 -33.59 -6.29 13.57
N GLY A 414 -34.70 -6.92 13.13
CA GLY A 414 -34.64 -8.06 12.24
C GLY A 414 -34.21 -9.37 12.91
N SER A 415 -33.92 -10.39 12.12
CA SER A 415 -33.45 -11.70 12.57
C SER A 415 -31.99 -11.67 13.06
N THR A 416 -31.57 -12.77 13.71
CA THR A 416 -30.16 -13.04 14.01
C THR A 416 -29.29 -12.94 12.76
N PHE A 417 -28.09 -12.38 12.89
CA PHE A 417 -27.11 -12.32 11.81
C PHE A 417 -25.70 -12.57 12.32
N HIS A 418 -24.84 -13.02 11.42
CA HIS A 418 -23.45 -13.39 11.71
C HIS A 418 -22.52 -12.44 10.98
N VAL A 419 -21.54 -11.87 11.67
CA VAL A 419 -20.50 -11.02 11.11
C VAL A 419 -19.18 -11.78 11.13
N ASP A 420 -18.50 -11.83 10.00
CA ASP A 420 -17.20 -12.50 9.83
C ASP A 420 -16.03 -11.53 9.96
N GLY A 421 -16.22 -10.28 9.52
CA GLY A 421 -15.18 -9.26 9.65
C GLY A 421 -15.55 -7.92 9.02
N THR A 422 -14.65 -6.96 9.21
CA THR A 422 -14.67 -5.67 8.51
C THR A 422 -13.37 -5.47 7.74
N TYR A 423 -13.51 -4.88 6.57
CA TYR A 423 -12.46 -4.69 5.59
C TYR A 423 -12.55 -3.26 5.06
N TYR A 424 -11.43 -2.64 4.75
CA TYR A 424 -11.41 -1.35 4.07
C TYR A 424 -10.30 -1.34 3.03
N ASN A 425 -10.55 -0.60 1.96
CA ASN A 425 -9.59 -0.25 0.94
C ASN A 425 -9.87 1.19 0.52
N PHE A 426 -8.87 2.06 0.58
CA PHE A 426 -9.02 3.47 0.26
C PHE A 426 -7.71 4.07 -0.28
N GLY A 427 -7.82 5.23 -0.92
CA GLY A 427 -6.69 5.93 -1.53
C GLY A 427 -6.56 5.73 -3.04
N SER A 428 -5.63 6.48 -3.63
CA SER A 428 -5.45 6.59 -5.07
C SER A 428 -4.56 5.47 -5.62
N ASP A 429 -4.93 4.98 -6.80
CA ASP A 429 -4.09 4.07 -7.62
C ASP A 429 -2.73 4.74 -7.89
N PRO A 430 -1.57 4.11 -7.62
CA PRO A 430 -0.26 4.70 -7.88
C PRO A 430 0.14 4.76 -9.35
N GLU A 431 -0.55 4.05 -10.25
CA GLU A 431 -0.21 3.93 -11.69
C GLU A 431 -1.06 4.82 -12.60
N GLY A 432 -1.92 5.67 -12.03
CA GLY A 432 -2.76 6.57 -12.80
C GLY A 432 -1.99 7.69 -13.51
N VAL A 433 -2.62 8.24 -14.54
CA VAL A 433 -2.05 9.24 -15.44
C VAL A 433 -2.71 10.59 -15.21
N TRP A 434 -1.88 11.63 -15.12
CA TRP A 434 -2.32 13.01 -15.00
C TRP A 434 -2.51 13.66 -16.36
N SER A 435 -3.57 14.46 -16.50
CA SER A 435 -3.78 15.33 -17.65
C SER A 435 -4.46 16.63 -17.26
N GLY A 436 -4.46 17.60 -18.16
CA GLY A 436 -4.99 18.94 -17.92
C GLY A 436 -4.03 20.03 -18.38
N PRO A 437 -4.45 21.31 -18.38
CA PRO A 437 -3.60 22.38 -18.85
C PRO A 437 -2.40 22.57 -17.90
N GLY A 438 -1.20 22.77 -18.47
CA GLY A 438 0.04 22.88 -17.70
C GLY A 438 0.58 21.57 -17.12
N VAL A 439 -0.07 20.43 -17.34
CA VAL A 439 0.37 19.12 -16.82
C VAL A 439 1.30 18.42 -17.80
N SER A 440 2.44 17.92 -17.32
CA SER A 440 3.36 17.05 -18.05
C SER A 440 3.91 15.95 -17.13
N GLY A 441 3.57 14.69 -17.43
CA GLY A 441 3.79 13.60 -16.48
C GLY A 441 3.12 13.91 -15.15
N ASN A 442 3.87 13.87 -14.06
CA ASN A 442 3.34 14.10 -12.70
C ASN A 442 3.51 15.56 -12.25
N ILE A 443 3.88 16.46 -13.17
CA ILE A 443 4.24 17.83 -12.87
C ILE A 443 3.18 18.77 -13.44
N LEU A 444 2.59 19.60 -12.58
CA LEU A 444 1.81 20.77 -12.99
C LEU A 444 2.71 22.00 -13.03
N ASN A 445 2.87 22.60 -14.21
CA ASN A 445 3.54 23.87 -14.39
C ASN A 445 2.53 25.02 -14.27
N LEU A 446 2.76 25.89 -13.30
CA LEU A 446 1.88 27.02 -12.99
C LEU A 446 2.17 28.26 -13.83
N SER A 447 3.32 28.30 -14.51
CA SER A 447 3.75 29.45 -15.30
C SER A 447 2.74 29.76 -16.40
N GLY A 448 2.13 30.95 -16.33
CA GLY A 448 1.14 31.41 -17.31
C GLY A 448 -0.27 30.83 -17.10
N GLN A 449 -0.52 30.10 -16.01
CA GLN A 449 -1.86 29.62 -15.64
C GLN A 449 -2.55 30.62 -14.69
N SER A 450 -3.87 30.72 -14.78
CA SER A 450 -4.69 31.57 -13.88
C SER A 450 -6.16 31.15 -13.92
N GLY A 451 -6.88 31.38 -12.82
CA GLY A 451 -8.30 31.03 -12.71
C GLY A 451 -8.51 29.55 -12.39
N ASP A 452 -9.71 29.04 -12.70
CA ASP A 452 -10.06 27.63 -12.49
C ASP A 452 -9.36 26.75 -13.53
N LEU A 453 -8.60 25.78 -13.05
CA LEU A 453 -7.87 24.80 -13.83
C LEU A 453 -8.39 23.40 -13.51
N ALA A 454 -8.91 22.71 -14.52
CA ALA A 454 -9.29 21.31 -14.41
C ALA A 454 -8.07 20.41 -14.59
N ILE A 455 -7.71 19.69 -13.54
CA ILE A 455 -6.71 18.61 -13.58
C ILE A 455 -7.45 17.29 -13.53
N ILE A 456 -7.08 16.37 -14.40
CA ILE A 456 -7.72 15.07 -14.51
C ILE A 456 -6.73 14.00 -14.07
N TYR A 457 -7.16 13.14 -13.16
CA TYR A 457 -6.48 11.90 -12.81
C TYR A 457 -7.23 10.71 -13.41
N THR A 458 -6.53 9.89 -14.18
CA THR A 458 -7.08 8.71 -14.84
C THR A 458 -6.43 7.45 -14.29
N ALA A 459 -7.22 6.58 -13.65
CA ALA A 459 -6.75 5.32 -13.07
C ALA A 459 -7.78 4.21 -13.35
N GLY A 460 -7.33 3.01 -13.70
CA GLY A 460 -8.23 1.87 -14.00
C GLY A 460 -9.32 2.17 -15.06
N GLY A 461 -9.08 3.11 -15.99
CA GLY A 461 -10.06 3.55 -16.99
C GLY A 461 -11.14 4.52 -16.48
N GLN A 462 -11.06 4.97 -15.22
CA GLN A 462 -11.93 5.99 -14.63
C GLN A 462 -11.21 7.33 -14.59
N ASN A 463 -11.95 8.42 -14.84
CA ASN A 463 -11.43 9.78 -14.79
C ASN A 463 -12.04 10.53 -13.60
N THR A 464 -11.21 11.23 -12.84
CA THR A 464 -11.68 12.27 -11.92
C THR A 464 -11.07 13.60 -12.27
N THR A 465 -11.94 14.60 -12.36
CA THR A 465 -11.56 15.99 -12.55
C THR A 465 -11.52 16.68 -11.19
N HIS A 466 -10.39 17.30 -10.87
CA HIS A 466 -10.25 18.23 -9.77
C HIS A 466 -10.05 19.63 -10.31
N SER A 467 -10.91 20.56 -9.90
CA SER A 467 -10.73 21.98 -10.19
C SER A 467 -9.81 22.58 -9.14
N ILE A 468 -8.71 23.20 -9.56
CA ILE A 468 -7.86 24.02 -8.69
C ILE A 468 -7.98 25.48 -9.11
N PHE A 469 -8.00 26.40 -8.16
CA PHE A 469 -7.99 27.83 -8.46
C PHE A 469 -6.57 28.38 -8.34
N ILE A 470 -6.06 28.94 -9.45
CA ILE A 470 -4.75 29.58 -9.49
C ILE A 470 -4.96 31.09 -9.42
N THR A 471 -4.42 31.73 -8.39
CA THR A 471 -4.49 33.19 -8.25
C THR A 471 -3.61 33.85 -9.31
N SER A 472 -4.20 34.73 -10.13
CA SER A 472 -3.47 35.52 -11.12
C SER A 472 -2.41 36.40 -10.47
N PRO A 473 -1.26 36.65 -11.13
CA PRO A 473 -0.31 37.65 -10.66
C PRO A 473 -0.94 39.05 -10.60
N PRO A 474 -0.55 39.90 -9.63
CA PRO A 474 -0.97 41.29 -9.61
C PRO A 474 -0.40 42.04 -10.84
N ILE A 475 -1.25 42.83 -11.50
CA ILE A 475 -0.86 43.70 -12.60
C ILE A 475 -0.48 45.06 -12.02
N GLY A 476 0.73 45.53 -12.33
CA GLY A 476 1.33 46.73 -11.75
C GLY A 476 0.63 48.06 -12.06
N GLY A 477 -0.36 48.08 -12.97
CA GLY A 477 -1.11 49.27 -13.38
C GLY A 477 -0.29 50.33 -14.11
N THR A 478 -0.91 51.48 -14.38
CA THR A 478 -0.33 52.68 -14.97
C THR A 478 -0.35 53.81 -13.96
N LEU A 479 0.83 54.37 -13.67
CA LEU A 479 0.98 55.58 -12.86
C LEU A 479 0.57 56.80 -13.68
N ILE A 480 -0.43 57.52 -13.20
CA ILE A 480 -0.78 58.82 -13.74
C ILE A 480 -0.08 59.88 -12.90
N GLY A 481 0.78 60.67 -13.56
CA GLY A 481 1.45 61.81 -12.97
C GLY A 481 1.49 63.02 -13.91
N GLY A 482 1.87 64.17 -13.35
CA GLY A 482 1.92 65.43 -14.07
C GLY A 482 2.95 66.39 -13.46
N ASN A 483 3.19 67.50 -14.15
CA ASN A 483 4.06 68.55 -13.66
C ASN A 483 3.39 69.29 -12.50
N VAL A 484 4.13 69.53 -11.42
CA VAL A 484 3.67 70.28 -10.25
C VAL A 484 4.63 71.40 -9.92
N CYS A 485 4.09 72.54 -9.50
CA CYS A 485 4.88 73.67 -9.03
C CYS A 485 5.59 73.30 -7.73
N PRO A 486 6.85 73.76 -7.53
CA PRO A 486 7.56 73.55 -6.27
C PRO A 486 6.73 74.03 -5.06
N GLY A 487 6.63 73.19 -4.04
CA GLY A 487 5.89 73.47 -2.81
C GLY A 487 4.41 73.05 -2.84
N SER A 488 3.83 72.76 -4.00
CA SER A 488 2.44 72.29 -4.12
C SER A 488 2.29 70.79 -3.75
N PRO A 489 1.14 70.37 -3.20
CA PRO A 489 0.83 68.97 -3.01
C PRO A 489 0.63 68.26 -4.36
N PHE A 490 0.92 66.97 -4.40
CA PHE A 490 0.75 66.12 -5.58
C PHE A 490 0.14 64.78 -5.19
N THR A 491 -0.87 64.34 -5.94
CA THR A 491 -1.46 63.01 -5.80
C THR A 491 -1.12 62.17 -7.02
N ALA A 492 -0.38 61.09 -6.80
CA ALA A 492 -0.21 60.04 -7.78
C ALA A 492 -1.37 59.05 -7.67
N THR A 493 -1.95 58.67 -8.80
CA THR A 493 -2.97 57.62 -8.85
C THR A 493 -2.47 56.49 -9.72
N LEU A 494 -2.53 55.28 -9.19
CA LEU A 494 -2.36 54.05 -9.92
C LEU A 494 -3.71 53.62 -10.48
N THR A 495 -3.77 53.40 -11.80
CA THR A 495 -4.97 52.97 -12.50
C THR A 495 -4.71 51.69 -13.28
N GLY A 496 -5.72 50.84 -13.47
CA GLY A 496 -5.58 49.61 -14.25
C GLY A 496 -4.82 48.47 -13.56
N GLN A 497 -4.56 48.57 -12.26
CA GLN A 497 -4.05 47.46 -11.45
C GLN A 497 -5.13 46.40 -11.20
N SER A 498 -4.73 45.13 -11.08
CA SER A 498 -5.57 44.03 -10.58
C SER A 498 -5.33 43.81 -9.07
N ALA A 499 -5.93 42.77 -8.48
CA ALA A 499 -5.91 42.49 -7.04
C ALA A 499 -4.53 42.65 -6.38
N GLY A 500 -4.51 43.16 -5.13
CA GLY A 500 -3.30 43.33 -4.32
C GLY A 500 -3.23 44.67 -3.57
N ALA A 501 -2.49 44.70 -2.47
CA ALA A 501 -2.13 45.93 -1.76
C ALA A 501 -1.06 46.71 -2.54
N VAL A 502 -1.25 48.02 -2.68
CA VAL A 502 -0.32 48.90 -3.39
C VAL A 502 0.63 49.55 -2.39
N TYR A 503 1.91 49.22 -2.52
CA TYR A 503 3.00 49.77 -1.74
C TYR A 503 3.67 50.91 -2.51
N TRP A 504 3.77 52.07 -1.87
CA TRP A 504 4.38 53.25 -2.49
C TRP A 504 5.80 53.45 -2.00
N SER A 505 6.66 53.94 -2.88
CA SER A 505 8.02 54.36 -2.55
C SER A 505 8.42 55.60 -3.32
N THR A 506 9.23 56.45 -2.70
CA THR A 506 9.75 57.69 -3.30
C THR A 506 11.27 57.66 -3.37
N SER A 507 11.84 58.36 -4.33
CA SER A 507 13.28 58.53 -4.46
C SER A 507 13.62 59.97 -4.88
N ILE A 508 14.51 60.61 -4.15
CA ILE A 508 14.96 61.99 -4.41
C ILE A 508 16.34 62.06 -5.08
N ASN A 509 16.99 60.91 -5.29
CA ASN A 509 18.32 60.80 -5.89
C ASN A 509 18.25 60.02 -7.20
N ASN A 510 17.24 60.31 -8.01
CA ASN A 510 17.03 59.73 -9.33
C ASN A 510 17.08 58.18 -9.36
N GLY A 511 16.52 57.55 -8.32
CA GLY A 511 16.40 56.09 -8.23
C GLY A 511 17.52 55.37 -7.48
N GLY A 512 18.52 56.08 -6.97
CA GLY A 512 19.63 55.48 -6.20
C GLY A 512 19.18 54.83 -4.89
N THR A 513 18.30 55.48 -4.13
CA THR A 513 17.69 54.95 -2.90
C THR A 513 16.20 55.22 -2.87
N TRP A 514 15.44 54.24 -2.38
CA TRP A 514 13.98 54.30 -2.30
C TRP A 514 13.51 54.26 -0.85
N GLN A 515 12.63 55.20 -0.47
CA GLN A 515 11.99 55.23 0.84
C GLN A 515 10.57 54.70 0.75
N SER A 516 10.27 53.63 1.49
CA SER A 516 8.93 53.03 1.56
C SER A 516 7.96 53.94 2.29
N GLN A 517 6.75 54.05 1.75
CA GLN A 517 5.63 54.82 2.30
C GLN A 517 4.52 53.91 2.87
N GLY A 518 4.68 52.58 2.71
CA GLY A 518 3.72 51.58 3.18
C GLY A 518 2.56 51.31 2.21
N PRO A 519 1.60 50.44 2.61
CA PRO A 519 0.43 50.10 1.82
C PRO A 519 -0.62 51.22 1.92
N LEU A 520 -0.74 52.04 0.87
CA LEU A 520 -1.60 53.24 0.87
C LEU A 520 -2.77 53.15 -0.12
N GLY A 521 -2.96 52.01 -0.78
CA GLY A 521 -4.01 51.81 -1.78
C GLY A 521 -3.70 52.49 -3.11
N GLY A 522 -4.70 52.62 -3.98
CA GLY A 522 -4.53 53.07 -5.37
C GLY A 522 -4.05 54.51 -5.56
N SER A 523 -4.05 55.34 -4.52
CA SER A 523 -3.60 56.74 -4.61
C SER A 523 -2.65 57.08 -3.47
N PHE A 524 -1.62 57.87 -3.78
CA PHE A 524 -0.65 58.36 -2.81
C PHE A 524 -0.47 59.87 -2.97
N THR A 525 -0.64 60.60 -1.87
CA THR A 525 -0.51 62.06 -1.84
C THR A 525 0.76 62.48 -1.13
N ILE A 526 1.62 63.22 -1.83
CA ILE A 526 2.79 63.91 -1.28
C ILE A 526 2.36 65.34 -0.94
N PRO A 527 2.45 65.77 0.34
CA PRO A 527 1.92 67.07 0.76
C PRO A 527 2.73 68.27 0.23
N SER A 528 4.01 68.10 -0.10
CA SER A 528 4.83 69.15 -0.72
C SER A 528 6.03 68.56 -1.45
N ILE A 529 6.18 68.89 -2.74
CA ILE A 529 7.35 68.49 -3.56
C ILE A 529 8.25 69.70 -3.77
N THR A 530 9.46 69.67 -3.20
CA THR A 530 10.44 70.77 -3.28
C THR A 530 11.60 70.49 -4.22
N GLN A 531 11.75 69.24 -4.68
CA GLN A 531 12.79 68.79 -5.60
C GLN A 531 12.32 67.59 -6.43
N THR A 532 13.02 67.27 -7.51
CA THR A 532 12.68 66.12 -8.38
C THR A 532 12.59 64.85 -7.57
N THR A 533 11.40 64.23 -7.59
CA THR A 533 11.09 63.01 -6.82
C THR A 533 10.53 61.97 -7.79
N LEU A 534 11.17 60.80 -7.84
CA LEU A 534 10.63 59.62 -8.53
C LEU A 534 9.65 58.88 -7.62
N LEU A 535 8.62 58.33 -8.23
CA LEU A 535 7.59 57.54 -7.59
C LEU A 535 7.60 56.12 -8.14
N LYS A 536 7.43 55.15 -7.25
CA LYS A 536 7.24 53.75 -7.59
C LYS A 536 6.04 53.24 -6.81
N ALA A 537 5.10 52.63 -7.53
CA ALA A 537 4.02 51.85 -6.96
C ALA A 537 4.32 50.37 -7.23
N GLN A 538 4.17 49.54 -6.20
CA GLN A 538 4.33 48.10 -6.29
C GLN A 538 3.04 47.44 -5.84
N VAL A 539 2.38 46.72 -6.74
CA VAL A 539 1.19 45.94 -6.43
C VAL A 539 1.65 44.57 -5.95
N ASN A 540 1.37 44.26 -4.68
CA ASN A 540 1.64 42.95 -4.09
C ASN A 540 0.32 42.39 -3.59
N ASP A 541 0.02 41.13 -3.87
CA ASP A 541 -0.96 40.43 -3.02
C ASP A 541 -0.40 40.30 -1.59
N PRO A 542 -1.26 40.25 -0.54
CA PRO A 542 -0.80 39.73 0.74
C PRO A 542 -0.05 38.42 0.47
N PRO A 543 1.08 38.16 1.17
CA PRO A 543 1.90 36.99 0.88
C PRO A 543 0.96 35.79 0.82
N CYS A 544 1.04 34.95 -0.20
CA CYS A 544 0.40 33.62 -0.21
C CYS A 544 0.67 33.04 1.19
N PRO A 545 -0.28 33.10 2.14
CA PRO A 545 0.07 32.83 3.52
C PRO A 545 0.33 31.33 3.55
N ALA A 546 1.36 30.92 4.27
CA ALA A 546 1.43 29.52 4.65
C ALA A 546 0.11 29.17 5.39
N GLY A 547 -0.79 28.45 4.72
CA GLY A 547 -1.83 27.66 5.39
C GLY A 547 -3.28 28.15 5.42
N THR A 548 -3.82 28.92 4.47
CA THR A 548 -5.29 29.13 4.41
C THR A 548 -5.91 28.69 3.07
N VAL A 549 -6.49 27.49 3.10
CA VAL A 549 -7.25 26.85 2.02
C VAL A 549 -8.57 27.59 1.79
N MET A 550 -8.86 28.03 0.56
CA MET A 550 -10.23 28.29 0.13
C MET A 550 -10.64 27.20 -0.86
N TRP A 551 -11.32 26.19 -0.33
CA TRP A 551 -12.10 25.23 -1.12
C TRP A 551 -13.36 25.95 -1.60
N ARG A 552 -13.64 25.92 -2.91
CA ARG A 552 -15.00 26.17 -3.41
C ARG A 552 -15.56 24.82 -3.88
N PRO A 553 -16.67 24.35 -3.30
CA PRO A 553 -17.28 23.07 -3.66
C PRO A 553 -17.75 23.03 -5.12
#